data_AF-A0A2E0RSG4-F1
#
_entry.id   AF-A0A2E0RSG4-F1
#
_cell.length_a   1.000
_cell.length_b   1.000
_cell.length_c   1.000
_cell.angle_alpha   90.00
_cell.angle_beta   90.00
_cell.angle_gamma   90.00
#
_symmetry.space_group_name_H-M   'P 1'
#
loop_
_entity.id
_entity.type
_entity.pdbx_description
1 polymer ?
#
loop_
_entity_poly.entity_id
_entity_poly.type
_entity_poly.pdbx_seq_one_letter_code
_entity_poly.pdbx_strand_id
1 'polypeptide(L)'
;MNAHSGHSVDACREFIAAVEFVSELERSSGSVWDAIADALAEWADLVPARAGSSADPLRSVLRELLETTPEVGAPGGVHLGAIIEAAITDWAAAASARVNDGHPFTR
;
A
#
# COMPACT_ATOMS: atom_id res chain seq x y z
N MET A 1 4.64 -25.29 6.33
CA MET A 1 3.85 -24.03 6.31
C MET A 1 4.77 -22.90 6.73
N ASN A 2 5.47 -22.23 5.79
CA ASN A 2 6.33 -21.05 6.03
C ASN A 2 6.43 -20.12 4.79
N ALA A 3 5.71 -20.42 3.70
CA ALA A 3 5.88 -19.73 2.41
C ALA A 3 5.18 -18.36 2.35
N HIS A 4 4.09 -18.15 3.09
CA HIS A 4 3.38 -16.87 3.12
C HIS A 4 4.22 -15.73 3.73
N SER A 5 5.11 -16.03 4.68
CA SER A 5 5.92 -15.00 5.33
C SER A 5 7.07 -14.50 4.46
N GLY A 6 7.61 -15.33 3.55
CA GLY A 6 8.69 -14.93 2.64
C GLY A 6 8.19 -13.94 1.59
N HIS A 7 7.04 -14.24 0.98
CA HIS A 7 6.42 -13.41 -0.06
C HIS A 7 6.05 -12.01 0.46
N SER A 8 5.48 -11.94 1.66
CA SER A 8 5.12 -10.67 2.30
C SER A 8 6.35 -9.80 2.63
N VAL A 9 7.48 -10.41 3.01
CA VAL A 9 8.73 -9.67 3.29
C VAL A 9 9.33 -9.12 2.00
N ASP A 10 9.30 -9.88 0.92
CA ASP A 10 9.81 -9.43 -0.39
C ASP A 10 8.94 -8.30 -0.96
N ALA A 11 7.61 -8.42 -0.86
CA ALA A 11 6.68 -7.34 -1.25
C ALA A 11 6.89 -6.06 -0.42
N CYS A 12 7.10 -6.19 0.90
CA CYS A 12 7.41 -5.04 1.76
C CYS A 12 8.73 -4.36 1.37
N ARG A 13 9.76 -5.13 1.03
CA ARG A 13 11.07 -4.58 0.63
C ARG A 13 10.98 -3.84 -0.70
N GLU A 14 10.30 -4.45 -1.67
CA GLU A 14 10.05 -3.83 -2.97
C GLU A 14 9.29 -2.51 -2.82
N PHE A 15 8.24 -2.51 -2.00
CA PHE A 15 7.47 -1.31 -1.71
C PHE A 15 8.29 -0.21 -1.03
N ILE A 16 9.12 -0.54 -0.03
CA ILE A 16 9.99 0.46 0.63
C ILE A 16 10.95 1.09 -0.39
N ALA A 17 11.59 0.26 -1.23
CA ALA A 17 12.50 0.75 -2.26
C ALA A 17 11.78 1.63 -3.30
N ALA A 18 10.56 1.25 -3.69
CA ALA A 18 9.71 2.05 -4.58
C ALA A 18 9.37 3.42 -3.98
N VAL A 19 8.99 3.48 -2.70
CA VAL A 19 8.68 4.72 -1.99
C VAL A 19 9.91 5.62 -1.90
N GLU A 20 11.06 5.07 -1.54
CA GLU A 20 12.32 5.84 -1.47
C GLU A 20 12.66 6.45 -2.83
N PHE A 21 12.58 5.65 -3.90
CA PHE A 21 12.88 6.09 -5.26
C PHE A 21 11.91 7.18 -5.75
N VAL A 22 10.59 6.97 -5.58
CA VAL A 22 9.57 7.95 -5.98
C VAL A 22 9.71 9.25 -5.18
N SER A 23 9.99 9.17 -3.88
CA SER A 23 10.18 10.35 -3.02
C SER A 23 11.38 11.19 -3.43
N GLU A 24 12.49 10.53 -3.80
CA GLU A 24 13.68 11.20 -4.34
C GLU A 24 13.40 11.87 -5.70
N LEU A 25 12.69 11.17 -6.59
CA LEU A 25 12.38 11.66 -7.94
C LEU A 25 11.40 12.84 -7.93
N GLU A 26 10.34 12.75 -7.12
CA GLU A 26 9.23 13.72 -7.13
C GLU A 26 9.40 14.85 -6.12
N ARG A 27 10.45 14.83 -5.28
CA ARG A 27 10.62 15.72 -4.10
C ARG A 27 9.39 15.74 -3.19
N SER A 28 8.71 14.60 -3.05
CA SER A 28 7.63 14.43 -2.10
C SER A 28 8.22 14.20 -0.69
N SER A 29 7.89 15.05 0.28
CA SER A 29 8.38 14.93 1.66
C SER A 29 7.56 13.96 2.52
N GLY A 30 6.92 12.96 1.90
CA GLY A 30 6.04 12.00 2.58
C GLY A 30 6.82 10.92 3.32
N SER A 31 6.26 10.42 4.43
CA SER A 31 6.77 9.24 5.12
C SER A 31 6.31 7.95 4.40
N VAL A 32 6.97 6.81 4.68
CA VAL A 32 6.53 5.49 4.20
C VAL A 32 5.06 5.21 4.57
N TRP A 33 4.59 5.74 5.69
CA TRP A 33 3.20 5.59 6.13
C TRP A 33 2.20 6.36 5.27
N ASP A 34 2.59 7.54 4.76
CA ASP A 34 1.77 8.30 3.81
C ASP A 34 1.66 7.55 2.49
N ALA A 35 2.75 6.92 2.04
CA ALA A 35 2.72 6.09 0.84
C ALA A 35 1.85 4.82 1.02
N ILE A 36 1.85 4.19 2.19
CA ILE A 36 0.94 3.06 2.48
C ILE A 36 -0.52 3.54 2.47
N ALA A 37 -0.80 4.70 3.05
CA ALA A 37 -2.14 5.26 3.04
C ALA A 37 -2.60 5.56 1.60
N ASP A 38 -1.73 6.12 0.77
CA ASP A 38 -2.00 6.37 -0.66
C ASP A 38 -2.22 5.06 -1.43
N ALA A 39 -1.37 4.04 -1.24
CA ALA A 39 -1.49 2.74 -1.89
C ALA A 39 -2.82 2.04 -1.54
N LEU A 40 -3.22 2.09 -0.26
CA LEU A 40 -4.48 1.53 0.21
C LEU A 40 -5.69 2.30 -0.35
N ALA A 41 -5.61 3.63 -0.40
CA ALA A 41 -6.68 4.45 -0.95
C ALA A 41 -6.87 4.20 -2.45
N GLU A 42 -5.78 4.14 -3.21
CA GLU A 42 -5.80 3.84 -4.65
C GLU A 42 -6.36 2.44 -4.92
N TRP A 43 -5.91 1.44 -4.17
CA TRP A 43 -6.40 0.06 -4.33
C TRP A 43 -7.88 -0.09 -4.04
N ALA A 44 -8.38 0.62 -3.02
CA ALA A 44 -9.79 0.58 -2.62
C ALA A 44 -10.67 1.55 -3.42
N ASP A 45 -10.14 2.23 -4.43
CA ASP A 45 -10.82 3.32 -5.17
C ASP A 45 -11.42 4.39 -4.24
N LEU A 46 -10.76 4.62 -3.12
CA LEU A 46 -11.14 5.63 -2.14
C LEU A 46 -10.54 6.96 -2.58
N VAL A 47 -11.37 8.01 -2.55
CA VAL A 47 -10.85 9.38 -2.73
C VAL A 47 -9.87 9.63 -1.58
N PRO A 48 -8.58 9.86 -1.85
CA PRO A 48 -7.63 10.16 -0.78
C PRO A 48 -8.20 11.32 0.02
N ALA A 49 -8.22 11.21 1.35
CA ALA A 49 -8.54 12.32 2.24
C ALA A 49 -7.41 13.37 2.20
N ARG A 50 -6.94 13.74 1.00
CA ARG A 50 -6.01 14.82 0.76
C ARG A 50 -6.82 16.11 0.90
N ALA A 51 -6.44 16.87 1.92
CA ALA A 51 -7.00 18.17 2.34
C ALA A 51 -8.20 18.10 3.30
N GLY A 52 -7.99 17.57 4.51
CA GLY A 52 -8.95 17.80 5.59
C GLY A 52 -8.65 17.14 6.93
N SER A 53 -7.64 17.62 7.66
CA SER A 53 -7.62 17.54 9.14
C SER A 53 -7.63 16.15 9.81
N SER A 54 -7.16 15.08 9.16
CA SER A 54 -6.80 13.88 9.92
C SER A 54 -5.32 13.92 10.25
N ALA A 55 -4.99 13.91 11.54
CA ALA A 55 -3.60 13.83 12.01
C ALA A 55 -2.90 12.50 11.63
N ASP A 56 -3.62 11.58 10.97
CA ASP A 56 -3.14 10.25 10.58
C ASP A 56 -3.92 9.73 9.33
N PRO A 57 -3.40 9.97 8.11
CA PRO A 57 -4.01 9.50 6.85
C PRO A 57 -4.19 7.98 6.82
N LEU A 58 -3.18 7.24 7.29
CA LEU A 58 -3.20 5.78 7.31
C LEU A 58 -4.32 5.24 8.18
N ARG A 59 -4.46 5.76 9.40
CA ARG A 59 -5.55 5.37 10.30
C ARG A 59 -6.93 5.62 9.71
N SER A 60 -7.06 6.67 8.89
CA SER A 60 -8.34 7.03 8.26
C SER A 60 -8.72 6.02 7.19
N VAL A 61 -7.79 5.69 6.30
CA VAL A 61 -7.99 4.70 5.23
C VAL A 61 -8.20 3.30 5.81
N LEU A 62 -7.43 2.90 6.83
CA LEU A 62 -7.61 1.60 7.49
C LEU A 62 -8.97 1.47 8.16
N ARG A 63 -9.48 2.53 8.79
CA ARG A 63 -10.82 2.52 9.38
C ARG A 63 -11.89 2.31 8.31
N GLU A 64 -11.80 3.04 7.20
CA GLU A 64 -12.76 2.93 6.09
C GLU A 64 -12.71 1.55 5.42
N LEU A 65 -11.52 0.97 5.27
CA LEU A 65 -11.34 -0.41 4.82
C LEU A 65 -11.98 -1.43 5.78
N LEU A 66 -11.80 -1.25 7.09
CA LEU A 66 -12.42 -2.13 8.09
C LEU A 66 -13.94 -2.01 8.13
N GLU A 67 -14.50 -0.83 7.84
CA GLU A 67 -15.94 -0.61 7.77
C GLU A 67 -16.57 -1.21 6.50
N THR A 68 -15.80 -1.34 5.42
CA THR A 68 -16.28 -1.81 4.11
C THR A 68 -15.95 -3.27 3.82
N THR A 69 -14.96 -3.85 4.50
CA THR A 69 -14.54 -5.24 4.31
C THR A 69 -15.34 -6.20 5.19
N PRO A 70 -15.87 -7.31 4.64
CA PRO A 70 -16.57 -8.34 5.44
C PRO A 70 -15.68 -8.93 6.55
N GLU A 71 -16.27 -9.18 7.72
CA GLU A 71 -15.56 -9.72 8.88
C GLU A 71 -14.90 -11.08 8.61
N VAL A 72 -13.77 -11.34 9.30
CA VAL A 72 -13.06 -12.62 9.26
C VAL A 72 -13.97 -13.73 9.79
N GLY A 73 -14.26 -14.72 8.94
CA GLY A 73 -15.17 -15.83 9.24
C GLY A 73 -16.51 -15.77 8.49
N ALA A 74 -16.83 -14.65 7.85
CA ALA A 74 -17.92 -14.56 6.88
C ALA A 74 -17.51 -15.20 5.53
N PRO A 75 -18.46 -15.76 4.76
CA PRO A 75 -18.20 -16.14 3.38
C PRO A 75 -17.68 -14.93 2.59
N GLY A 76 -16.44 -15.02 2.08
CA GLY A 76 -15.78 -13.92 1.38
C GLY A 76 -15.01 -12.93 2.27
N GLY A 77 -14.88 -13.18 3.58
CA GLY A 77 -14.01 -12.40 4.45
C GLY A 77 -12.53 -12.58 4.08
N VAL A 78 -11.79 -11.47 4.00
CA VAL A 78 -10.37 -11.46 3.63
C VAL A 78 -9.54 -10.97 4.82
N HIS A 79 -8.38 -11.60 5.05
CA HIS A 79 -7.46 -11.14 6.09
C HIS A 79 -6.88 -9.77 5.75
N LEU A 80 -6.91 -8.82 6.70
CA LEU A 80 -6.35 -7.49 6.53
C LEU A 80 -4.90 -7.50 6.01
N GLY A 81 -4.08 -8.45 6.47
CA GLY A 81 -2.71 -8.60 5.98
C GLY A 81 -2.62 -8.88 4.48
N ALA A 82 -3.53 -9.70 3.94
CA ALA A 82 -3.59 -9.99 2.50
C ALA A 82 -4.07 -8.77 1.68
N ILE A 83 -4.96 -7.96 2.24
CA ILE A 83 -5.41 -6.69 1.63
C ILE A 83 -4.24 -5.71 1.53
N ILE A 84 -3.51 -5.53 2.63
CA ILE A 84 -2.33 -4.64 2.66
C ILE A 84 -1.27 -5.13 1.68
N GLU A 85 -0.97 -6.43 1.67
CA GLU A 85 0.01 -7.02 0.74
C GLU A 85 -0.38 -6.82 -0.73
N ALA A 86 -1.66 -7.02 -1.07
CA ALA A 86 -2.16 -6.78 -2.42
C ALA A 86 -2.02 -5.30 -2.83
N ALA A 87 -2.45 -4.39 -1.95
CA ALA A 87 -2.39 -2.96 -2.21
C ALA A 87 -0.95 -2.45 -2.42
N ILE A 88 0.00 -2.84 -1.56
CA ILE A 88 1.39 -2.39 -1.71
C ILE A 88 2.07 -3.00 -2.94
N THR A 89 1.68 -4.22 -3.32
CA THR A 89 2.21 -4.90 -4.52
C THR A 89 1.70 -4.23 -5.79
N ASP A 90 0.40 -3.99 -5.87
CA ASP A 90 -0.23 -3.32 -7.02
C ASP A 90 0.32 -1.90 -7.19
N TRP A 91 0.45 -1.16 -6.08
CA TRP A 91 1.04 0.17 -6.11
C TRP A 91 2.50 0.16 -6.57
N ALA A 92 3.33 -0.76 -6.05
CA ALA A 92 4.74 -0.86 -6.46
C ALA A 92 4.87 -1.20 -7.95
N ALA A 93 4.02 -2.09 -8.47
CA ALA A 93 3.97 -2.41 -9.89
C ALA A 93 3.58 -1.20 -10.75
N ALA A 94 2.55 -0.45 -10.33
CA ALA A 94 2.12 0.78 -11.01
C ALA A 94 3.22 1.87 -10.97
N ALA A 95 3.88 2.03 -9.82
CA ALA A 95 5.01 2.96 -9.66
C ALA A 95 6.18 2.56 -10.57
N SER A 96 6.55 1.27 -10.60
CA SER A 96 7.61 0.74 -11.46
C SER A 96 7.33 1.02 -12.94
N ALA A 97 6.12 0.75 -13.41
CA ALA A 97 5.72 1.02 -14.79
C ALA A 97 5.77 2.52 -15.13
N ARG A 98 5.56 3.39 -14.15
CA ARG A 98 5.52 4.85 -14.31
C ARG A 98 6.91 5.50 -14.27
N VAL A 99 7.80 5.04 -13.38
CA VAL A 99 9.05 5.75 -13.08
C VAL A 99 10.32 4.90 -13.17
N ASN A 100 10.22 3.59 -13.37
CA ASN A 100 11.36 2.67 -13.42
C ASN A 100 11.30 1.72 -14.64
N ASP A 101 10.64 2.13 -15.73
CA ASP A 101 10.49 1.35 -16.97
C ASP A 101 9.95 -0.08 -16.78
N GLY A 102 9.19 -0.31 -15.71
CA GLY A 102 8.67 -1.64 -15.35
C GLY A 102 9.69 -2.57 -14.68
N HIS A 103 10.89 -2.08 -14.33
CA HIS A 103 11.87 -2.83 -13.56
C HIS A 103 11.56 -2.80 -12.05
N PRO A 104 11.89 -3.88 -11.31
CA PRO A 104 11.80 -3.86 -9.86
C PRO A 104 12.77 -2.84 -9.25
N PHE A 105 12.41 -2.30 -8.10
CA PHE A 105 13.19 -1.35 -7.32
C PHE A 105 14.23 -2.07 -6.45
N THR A 106 13.93 -3.28 -5.99
CA THR A 106 14.88 -4.17 -5.35
C THR A 106 15.62 -5.03 -6.38
N ARG A 107 16.87 -5.39 -6.04
CA ARG A 107 17.76 -6.23 -6.87
C ARG A 107 17.79 -7.67 -6.38
#